data_AF-A0A0C9SQE4-F1
#
_entry.id   AF-A0A0C9SQE4-F1
#
_cell.length_a   1.000
_cell.length_b   1.000
_cell.length_c   1.000
_cell.angle_alpha   90.00
_cell.angle_beta   90.00
_cell.angle_gamma   90.00
#
_symmetry.space_group_name_H-M   'P 1'
#
loop_
_entity.id
_entity.type
_entity.pdbx_description
1 polymer ?
#
loop_
_entity_poly.entity_id
_entity_poly.type
_entity_poly.pdbx_seq_one_letter_code
_entity_poly.pdbx_strand_id
1 'polypeptide(L)'
;MSQFATGGALTRALTLLSESHNISLDAAAEDQAEEIESLENGIAIDSMDDNSITQRQGNGPSKYQKTATETDNLTVNLKTASAGVIVNTTQLDYKRYWLQFKDFTASIGKVKNASDIDDLFPNIPADFPTWIALWIMDK
;
A
#
# COMPACT_ATOMS: atom_id res chain seq x y z
N MET A 1 -2.33 20.02 53.32
CA MET A 1 -1.39 19.24 52.49
C MET A 1 -1.91 19.25 51.06
N SER A 2 -1.48 20.18 50.19
CA SER A 2 -1.78 20.12 48.75
C SER A 2 -0.97 21.18 47.99
N GLN A 3 0.30 20.92 47.69
CA GLN A 3 1.10 21.74 46.77
C GLN A 3 2.31 20.96 46.20
N PHE A 4 2.13 19.83 45.49
CA PHE A 4 3.26 19.19 44.78
C PHE A 4 2.91 18.47 43.45
N ALA A 5 1.71 18.64 42.90
CA ALA A 5 1.31 17.91 41.68
C ALA A 5 1.55 18.67 40.35
N THR A 6 1.87 19.97 40.38
CA THR A 6 1.87 20.83 39.18
C THR A 6 3.22 20.90 38.43
N GLY A 7 4.32 20.51 39.08
CA GLY A 7 5.66 20.62 38.48
C GLY A 7 5.94 19.60 37.37
N GLY A 8 5.48 18.35 37.53
CA GLY A 8 5.75 17.29 36.55
C GLY A 8 4.99 17.43 35.24
N ALA A 9 3.77 18.00 35.28
CA ALA A 9 2.95 18.21 34.09
C ALA A 9 3.55 19.31 33.18
N LEU A 10 4.07 20.39 33.77
CA LEU A 10 4.72 21.47 33.04
C LEU A 10 6.03 21.03 32.38
N THR A 11 6.85 20.23 33.08
CA THR A 11 8.08 19.67 32.51
C THR A 11 7.77 18.79 31.30
N ARG A 12 6.74 17.94 31.39
CA ARG A 12 6.35 17.05 30.28
C ARG A 12 5.79 17.81 29.08
N ALA A 13 5.00 18.86 29.32
CA ALA A 13 4.51 19.75 28.27
C ALA A 13 5.66 20.48 27.57
N LEU A 14 6.69 20.90 28.31
CA LEU A 14 7.87 21.58 27.77
C LEU A 14 8.72 20.64 26.89
N THR A 15 8.84 19.36 27.28
CA THR A 15 9.51 18.33 26.46
C THR A 15 8.78 18.09 25.15
N LEU A 16 7.45 17.94 25.19
CA LEU A 16 6.63 17.75 23.98
C LEU A 16 6.69 18.97 23.04
N LEU A 17 6.71 20.19 23.61
CA LEU A 17 6.85 21.42 22.82
C LEU A 17 8.24 21.51 22.15
N SER A 18 9.30 21.07 22.85
CA SER A 18 10.66 21.04 22.32
C SER A 18 10.84 19.97 21.22
N GLU A 19 10.15 18.84 21.32
CA GLU A 19 10.14 17.80 20.28
C GLU A 19 9.36 18.25 19.04
N SER A 20 8.25 18.99 19.24
CA SER A 20 7.43 19.55 18.16
C SER A 20 8.13 20.66 17.36
N HIS A 21 9.19 21.28 17.88
CA HIS A 21 9.84 22.43 17.25
C HIS A 21 11.01 22.08 16.33
N ASN A 22 11.33 20.79 16.18
CA ASN A 22 12.40 20.29 15.30
C ASN A 22 11.85 19.65 14.03
N ILE A 23 10.95 20.35 13.33
CA ILE A 23 10.79 20.08 11.89
C ILE A 23 11.99 20.75 11.23
N SER A 24 13.01 19.95 10.89
CA SER A 24 14.21 20.45 10.23
C SER A 24 13.81 21.11 8.91
N LEU A 25 14.36 22.29 8.61
CA LEU A 25 14.25 22.91 7.27
C LEU A 25 14.67 21.93 6.16
N ASP A 26 15.55 20.98 6.47
CA ASP A 26 15.98 19.93 5.55
C ASP A 26 14.84 18.95 5.22
N ALA A 27 13.98 18.62 6.19
CA ALA A 27 12.84 17.73 5.96
C ALA A 27 11.77 18.42 5.08
N ALA A 28 11.59 19.72 5.25
CA ALA A 28 10.71 20.51 4.37
C ALA A 28 11.30 20.66 2.96
N ALA A 29 12.63 20.74 2.84
CA ALA A 29 13.31 20.81 1.55
C ALA A 29 13.29 19.47 0.79
N GLU A 30 13.36 18.35 1.51
CA GLU A 30 13.26 17.00 0.94
C GLU A 30 11.83 16.73 0.42
N ASP A 31 10.81 17.03 1.23
CA ASP A 31 9.39 16.91 0.83
C ASP A 31 9.09 17.78 -0.42
N GLN A 32 9.64 19.00 -0.47
CA GLN A 32 9.51 19.88 -1.62
C GLN A 32 10.24 19.35 -2.87
N ALA A 33 11.41 18.73 -2.71
CA ALA A 33 12.14 18.14 -3.83
C ALA A 33 11.39 16.95 -4.43
N GLU A 34 10.80 16.10 -3.59
CA GLU A 34 9.96 14.98 -4.02
C GLU A 34 8.70 15.46 -4.78
N GLU A 35 8.04 16.53 -4.32
CA GLU A 35 6.90 17.11 -5.04
C GLU A 35 7.28 17.66 -6.42
N ILE A 36 8.44 18.34 -6.55
CA ILE A 36 8.93 18.88 -7.83
C ILE A 36 9.27 17.75 -8.80
N GLU A 37 9.95 16.69 -8.32
CA GLU A 37 10.28 15.53 -9.16
C GLU A 37 9.01 14.82 -9.66
N SER A 38 7.98 14.73 -8.83
CA SER A 38 6.67 14.16 -9.22
C SER A 38 6.00 14.98 -10.34
N LEU A 39 6.05 16.32 -10.24
CA LEU A 39 5.50 17.22 -11.25
C LEU A 39 6.27 17.15 -12.57
N GLU A 40 7.61 17.13 -12.53
CA GLU A 40 8.44 17.02 -13.74
C GLU A 40 8.19 15.70 -14.47
N ASN A 41 8.06 14.60 -13.73
CA ASN A 41 7.72 13.29 -14.29
C ASN A 41 6.30 13.25 -14.86
N GLY A 42 5.33 13.93 -14.23
CA GLY A 42 3.96 14.05 -14.75
C GLY A 42 3.87 14.87 -16.03
N ILE A 43 4.61 15.98 -16.12
CA ILE A 43 4.66 16.86 -17.30
C ILE A 43 5.32 16.16 -18.49
N ALA A 44 6.34 15.32 -18.26
CA ALA A 44 6.97 14.52 -19.31
C ALA A 44 6.00 13.51 -19.97
N ILE A 45 4.98 13.04 -19.24
CA ILE A 45 3.95 12.14 -19.76
C ILE A 45 2.93 12.92 -20.60
N ASP A 46 2.49 14.08 -20.14
CA ASP A 46 1.49 14.91 -20.86
C ASP A 46 2.06 15.55 -22.14
N SER A 47 3.37 15.81 -22.18
CA SER A 47 4.04 16.36 -23.36
C SER A 47 4.38 15.35 -24.45
N MET A 48 4.11 14.05 -24.24
CA MET A 48 4.19 13.03 -25.29
C MET A 48 2.90 12.87 -26.11
N ASP A 49 1.77 13.49 -25.72
CA ASP A 49 0.47 13.25 -26.35
C ASP A 49 -0.11 14.41 -27.18
N ASP A 50 0.64 15.50 -27.39
CA ASP A 50 0.16 16.64 -28.19
C ASP A 50 0.67 16.66 -29.64
N ASN A 51 0.66 15.50 -30.31
CA ASN A 51 0.84 15.48 -31.77
C ASN A 51 0.21 14.30 -32.51
N SER A 52 -0.99 13.83 -32.15
CA SER A 52 -1.78 12.99 -33.08
C SER A 52 -3.28 12.86 -32.79
N ILE A 53 -4.03 13.96 -32.84
CA ILE A 53 -5.44 13.90 -33.27
C ILE A 53 -5.53 14.58 -34.62
N THR A 54 -5.34 13.81 -35.70
CA THR A 54 -6.09 13.83 -36.98
C THR A 54 -5.36 12.97 -38.01
N GLN A 55 -5.72 11.69 -38.15
CA GLN A 55 -6.02 11.07 -39.46
C GLN A 55 -6.40 9.60 -39.31
N ARG A 56 -7.68 9.33 -39.61
CA ARG A 56 -8.14 8.02 -40.06
C ARG A 56 -7.51 7.69 -41.42
N GLN A 57 -7.33 6.39 -41.65
CA GLN A 57 -6.99 5.71 -42.91
C GLN A 57 -5.52 5.74 -43.37
N GLY A 58 -4.82 4.66 -43.03
CA GLY A 58 -3.65 4.17 -43.75
C GLY A 58 -3.63 2.64 -43.68
N ASN A 59 -4.20 1.98 -44.70
CA ASN A 59 -3.93 0.58 -45.00
C ASN A 59 -2.43 0.46 -45.35
N GLY A 60 -1.61 0.08 -44.37
CA GLY A 60 -0.24 -0.36 -44.59
C GLY A 60 -0.01 -1.66 -43.82
N PRO A 61 0.64 -2.68 -44.39
CA PRO A 61 0.95 -3.90 -43.66
C PRO A 61 2.02 -3.55 -42.64
N SER A 62 1.58 -3.25 -41.43
CA SER A 62 2.43 -3.11 -40.27
C SER A 62 3.09 -4.46 -40.01
N LYS A 63 4.33 -4.60 -40.49
CA LYS A 63 5.22 -5.73 -40.15
C LYS A 63 5.73 -5.55 -38.71
N TYR A 64 4.83 -5.42 -37.73
CA TYR A 64 5.16 -5.89 -36.39
C TYR A 64 4.97 -7.40 -36.44
N GLN A 65 6.04 -8.06 -36.85
CA GLN A 65 6.21 -9.48 -36.62
C GLN A 65 6.26 -9.64 -35.10
N LYS A 66 5.10 -9.82 -34.45
CA LYS A 66 5.01 -10.31 -33.08
C LYS A 66 5.64 -11.71 -33.11
N THR A 67 6.95 -11.77 -32.90
CA THR A 67 7.63 -13.03 -32.69
C THR A 67 7.10 -13.56 -31.36
N ALA A 68 6.44 -14.71 -31.38
CA ALA A 68 5.85 -15.35 -30.20
C ALA A 68 6.84 -15.52 -29.02
N THR A 69 8.14 -15.39 -29.28
CA THR A 69 9.23 -15.37 -28.31
C THR A 69 9.33 -14.10 -27.45
N GLU A 70 8.76 -12.97 -27.87
CA GLU A 70 8.88 -11.70 -27.13
C GLU A 70 7.97 -11.66 -25.89
N THR A 71 6.76 -12.22 -26.01
CA THR A 71 5.82 -12.39 -24.89
C THR A 71 6.35 -13.38 -23.85
N ASP A 72 7.07 -14.42 -24.28
CA ASP A 72 7.65 -15.41 -23.38
C ASP A 72 8.80 -14.79 -22.56
N ASN A 73 9.67 -14.01 -23.19
CA ASN A 73 10.73 -13.28 -22.49
C ASN A 73 10.17 -12.24 -21.51
N LEU A 74 9.11 -11.51 -21.89
CA LEU A 74 8.46 -10.56 -20.99
C LEU A 74 7.85 -11.27 -19.77
N THR A 75 7.24 -12.45 -19.97
CA THR A 75 6.65 -13.24 -18.88
C THR A 75 7.72 -13.82 -17.95
N VAL A 76 8.86 -14.26 -18.49
CA VAL A 76 10.01 -14.71 -17.70
C VAL A 76 10.60 -13.55 -16.90
N ASN A 77 10.83 -12.39 -17.54
CA ASN A 77 11.34 -11.20 -16.86
C ASN A 77 10.37 -10.70 -15.78
N LEU A 78 9.06 -10.74 -16.02
CA LEU A 78 8.05 -10.38 -15.03
C LEU A 78 8.05 -11.35 -13.85
N LYS A 79 8.19 -12.66 -14.11
CA LYS A 79 8.33 -13.68 -13.05
C LYS A 79 9.61 -13.47 -12.24
N THR A 80 10.71 -13.12 -12.89
CA THR A 80 11.99 -12.86 -12.21
C THR A 80 11.95 -11.55 -11.43
N ALA A 81 11.34 -10.50 -11.97
CA ALA A 81 11.16 -9.22 -11.28
C ALA A 81 10.16 -9.33 -10.11
N SER A 82 9.15 -10.20 -10.23
CA SER A 82 8.22 -10.49 -9.13
C SER A 82 8.76 -11.51 -8.12
N ALA A 83 9.80 -12.28 -8.48
CA ALA A 83 10.45 -13.22 -7.57
C ALA A 83 11.21 -12.45 -6.49
N GLY A 84 10.70 -12.51 -5.26
CA GLY A 84 11.27 -11.81 -4.11
C GLY A 84 10.56 -10.49 -3.75
N VAL A 85 9.49 -10.11 -4.46
CA VAL A 85 8.64 -8.97 -4.04
C VAL A 85 8.00 -9.23 -2.67
N ILE A 86 7.67 -10.50 -2.38
CA ILE A 86 7.28 -10.93 -1.03
C ILE A 86 8.49 -11.64 -0.43
N VAL A 87 9.18 -10.94 0.48
CA VAL A 87 10.23 -11.54 1.30
C VAL A 87 9.63 -12.68 2.12
N ASN A 88 10.38 -13.77 2.35
CA ASN A 88 9.90 -14.91 3.15
C ASN A 88 9.31 -14.48 4.51
N THR A 89 9.87 -13.43 5.11
CA THR A 89 9.38 -12.82 6.35
C THR A 89 7.96 -12.28 6.18
N THR A 90 7.71 -11.52 5.11
CA THR A 90 6.37 -10.98 4.77
C THR A 90 5.35 -12.10 4.57
N GLN A 91 5.73 -13.22 3.94
CA GLN A 91 4.83 -14.36 3.78
C GLN A 91 4.46 -15.00 5.13
N LEU A 92 5.44 -15.12 6.04
CA LEU A 92 5.19 -15.61 7.40
C LEU A 92 4.29 -14.65 8.17
N ASP A 93 4.50 -13.34 8.01
CA ASP A 93 3.65 -12.31 8.62
C ASP A 93 2.21 -12.41 8.12
N TYR A 94 1.99 -12.55 6.82
CA TYR A 94 0.65 -12.75 6.26
C TYR A 94 -0.04 -14.00 6.81
N LYS A 95 0.68 -15.12 6.94
CA LYS A 95 0.12 -16.33 7.59
C LYS A 95 -0.25 -16.08 9.04
N ARG A 96 0.63 -15.41 9.79
CA ARG A 96 0.39 -15.06 11.20
C ARG A 96 -0.83 -14.16 11.35
N TYR A 97 -0.93 -13.11 10.52
CA TYR A 97 -2.05 -12.20 10.49
C TYR A 97 -3.35 -12.89 10.12
N TRP A 98 -3.32 -13.80 9.13
CA TRP A 98 -4.48 -14.60 8.76
C TRP A 98 -4.98 -15.46 9.92
N LEU A 99 -4.08 -16.17 10.63
CA LEU A 99 -4.46 -16.98 11.79
C LEU A 99 -5.11 -16.12 12.89
N GLN A 100 -4.51 -14.97 13.22
CA GLN A 100 -5.08 -14.04 14.20
C GLN A 100 -6.47 -13.53 13.81
N PHE A 101 -6.67 -13.23 12.52
CA PHE A 101 -7.97 -12.82 12.00
C PHE A 101 -9.02 -13.93 12.09
N LYS A 102 -8.64 -15.19 11.80
CA LYS A 102 -9.54 -16.34 11.94
C LYS A 102 -10.00 -16.55 13.38
N ASP A 103 -9.06 -16.44 14.33
CA ASP A 103 -9.39 -16.53 15.76
C ASP A 103 -10.30 -15.37 16.20
N PHE A 104 -10.04 -14.16 15.71
CA PHE A 104 -10.88 -12.99 15.99
C PHE A 104 -12.31 -13.16 15.46
N THR A 105 -12.48 -13.61 14.22
CA THR A 105 -13.84 -13.77 13.66
C THR A 105 -14.66 -14.84 14.36
N ALA A 106 -14.00 -15.87 14.90
CA ALA A 106 -14.64 -16.84 15.80
C ALA A 106 -15.00 -16.21 17.16
N SER A 107 -14.12 -15.37 17.73
CA SER A 107 -14.36 -14.72 19.03
C SER A 107 -15.53 -13.73 19.00
N ILE A 108 -15.71 -12.99 17.90
CA ILE A 108 -16.85 -12.08 17.69
C ILE A 108 -18.11 -12.79 17.16
N GLY A 109 -18.07 -14.12 17.02
CA GLY A 109 -19.21 -14.95 16.62
C GLY A 109 -19.65 -14.79 15.16
N LYS A 110 -18.78 -14.29 14.28
CA LYS A 110 -19.05 -14.21 12.83
C LYS A 110 -18.95 -15.57 12.15
N VAL A 111 -18.09 -16.44 12.67
CA VAL A 111 -17.97 -17.85 12.29
C VAL A 111 -18.05 -18.74 13.54
N LYS A 112 -18.42 -20.02 13.37
CA LYS A 112 -18.51 -20.95 14.51
C LYS A 112 -17.12 -21.41 14.95
N ASN A 113 -16.25 -21.72 13.99
CA ASN A 113 -14.86 -22.06 14.23
C ASN A 113 -13.96 -21.23 13.31
N ALA A 114 -12.72 -21.00 13.76
CA ALA A 114 -11.70 -20.31 12.98
C ALA A 114 -11.45 -20.95 11.61
N SER A 115 -11.58 -22.28 11.48
CA SER A 115 -11.45 -23.02 10.21
C SER A 115 -12.51 -22.66 9.18
N ASP A 116 -13.71 -22.26 9.61
CA ASP A 116 -14.86 -22.08 8.72
C ASP A 116 -14.69 -20.86 7.80
N ILE A 117 -13.75 -19.95 8.12
CA ILE A 117 -13.39 -18.83 7.23
C ILE A 117 -12.83 -19.31 5.90
N ASP A 118 -12.04 -20.39 5.91
CA ASP A 118 -11.37 -20.86 4.70
C ASP A 118 -12.40 -21.42 3.67
N ASP A 119 -13.57 -21.84 4.16
CA ASP A 119 -14.70 -22.33 3.35
C ASP A 119 -15.57 -21.21 2.74
N LEU A 120 -15.34 -19.94 3.09
CA LEU A 120 -16.10 -18.81 2.56
C LEU A 120 -15.77 -18.53 1.09
N PHE A 121 -14.62 -18.96 0.58
CA PHE A 121 -14.30 -18.80 -0.83
C PHE A 121 -14.99 -19.90 -1.67
N PRO A 122 -15.64 -19.56 -2.80
CA PRO A 122 -15.65 -18.27 -3.48
C PRO A 122 -16.77 -17.30 -3.06
N ASN A 123 -17.71 -17.73 -2.21
CA ASN A 123 -18.89 -16.96 -1.84
C ASN A 123 -18.66 -16.12 -0.56
N ILE A 124 -17.81 -15.10 -0.69
CA ILE A 124 -17.45 -14.23 0.42
C ILE A 124 -18.67 -13.38 0.84
N PRO A 125 -19.02 -13.32 2.14
CA PRO A 125 -20.10 -12.47 2.63
C PRO A 125 -19.89 -11.00 2.30
N ALA A 126 -20.96 -10.26 2.00
CA ALA A 126 -20.89 -8.84 1.70
C ALA A 126 -20.38 -8.00 2.89
N ASP A 127 -20.54 -8.49 4.12
CA ASP A 127 -20.06 -7.83 5.34
C ASP A 127 -18.63 -8.23 5.74
N PHE A 128 -17.96 -9.10 4.97
CA PHE A 128 -16.58 -9.52 5.23
C PHE A 128 -15.58 -8.34 5.33
N PRO A 129 -15.63 -7.31 4.47
CA PRO A 129 -14.79 -6.11 4.64
C PRO A 129 -14.99 -5.42 6.00
N THR A 130 -16.21 -5.43 6.53
CA THR A 130 -16.50 -4.89 7.86
C THR A 130 -15.80 -5.69 8.96
N TRP A 131 -15.67 -7.01 8.81
CA TRP A 131 -14.99 -7.84 9.81
C TRP A 131 -13.50 -7.53 9.86
N ILE A 132 -12.89 -7.29 8.70
CA ILE A 132 -11.49 -6.85 8.59
C ILE A 132 -11.31 -5.50 9.27
N ALA A 133 -12.21 -4.54 9.02
CA ALA A 133 -12.15 -3.23 9.66
C ALA A 133 -12.25 -3.34 11.20
N LEU A 134 -13.17 -4.17 11.70
CA LEU A 134 -13.30 -4.44 13.14
C LEU A 134 -12.01 -5.05 13.71
N TRP A 135 -11.39 -5.99 13.01
CA TRP A 135 -10.13 -6.61 13.43
C TRP A 135 -8.95 -5.62 13.48
N ILE A 136 -8.88 -4.69 12.53
CA ILE A 136 -7.85 -3.64 12.52
C ILE A 136 -8.07 -2.66 13.69
N MET A 137 -9.32 -2.36 14.05
CA MET A 137 -9.65 -1.45 15.17
C MET A 137 -9.50 -2.08 16.56
N ASP A 138 -9.51 -3.42 16.66
CA ASP A 138 -9.33 -4.15 17.92
C ASP A 138 -7.85 -4.18 18.38
N LYS A 139 -6.93 -3.91 17.46
CA LYS A 139 -5.47 -3.87 17.71
C LYS A 139 -5.00 -2.49 18.16
#